data_AF-A0A1H3MWN9-F1
#
_entry.id   AF-A0A1H3MWN9-F1
#
_cell.length_a   1.000
_cell.length_b   1.000
_cell.length_c   1.000
_cell.angle_alpha   90.00
_cell.angle_beta   90.00
_cell.angle_gamma   90.00
#
_symmetry.space_group_name_H-M   'P 1'
#
loop_
_entity.id
_entity.type
_entity.pdbx_description
1 polymer ?
#
loop_
_entity_poly.entity_id
_entity_poly.type
_entity_poly.pdbx_seq_one_letter_code
_entity_poly.pdbx_strand_id
1 'polypeptide(L)'
;MIFTFAHDNEKKHVPLVIKESLVSPSASCFTVVVGKNGVGKSRLLSALATETTKAAQRHFFSANSYHPFRRVIAVSTSPFDIFPLSRKFSGDSNSEDKYSYVGMRSRLPFGNTSSIGLIASAARGLLSKYLEDHDNLRLISVFELLGFSSDLDLIFKLSSKFEGHRSPSYFERTEKEDGLSEEMLLEVELTLKELQKLTDHNENFVLKFSLETTSYSIKERKYYDRRFMKKILFLLDKNIIRLIDVRLNKHEHGSISLRRASSGEQCMLVSMLGIASYISDDSLILIDEPEISLHPEWQEKYFEILHSAFSHYKRCQFVIATHSPQIVASLPSKNCFILSLSENEIYDSRHYQNKSSDFQLAELFGAPGSNNEYLGRLAMNLFLRVSKSKTFSTDDQKMLRKLKNLSKSLPSGTAITELIFSLSEMEKYEWQ
;
A
#
# COMPACT_ATOMS: atom_id res chain seq x y z
N MET A 1 0.69 3.03 -23.69
CA MET A 1 1.85 3.93 -23.46
C MET A 1 2.88 3.16 -22.64
N ILE A 2 4.16 3.25 -23.00
CA ILE A 2 5.28 2.60 -22.30
C ILE A 2 5.76 3.56 -21.21
N PHE A 3 5.72 3.14 -19.94
CA PHE A 3 6.31 3.88 -18.83
C PHE A 3 7.80 3.58 -18.76
N THR A 4 8.64 4.57 -18.45
CA THR A 4 10.08 4.37 -18.39
C THR A 4 10.60 4.79 -17.03
N PHE A 5 11.37 3.94 -16.36
CA PHE A 5 11.96 4.26 -15.06
C PHE A 5 13.43 3.83 -14.99
N ALA A 6 14.20 4.45 -14.09
CA ALA A 6 15.60 4.11 -13.89
C ALA A 6 15.77 3.00 -12.85
N HIS A 7 16.61 2.02 -13.16
CA HIS A 7 16.99 0.92 -12.27
C HIS A 7 18.44 0.52 -12.55
N ASP A 8 19.30 0.51 -11.52
CA ASP A 8 20.73 0.18 -11.64
C ASP A 8 21.45 0.91 -12.80
N ASN A 9 21.19 2.22 -12.93
CA ASN A 9 21.70 3.11 -13.99
C ASN A 9 21.21 2.80 -15.42
N GLU A 10 20.28 1.87 -15.59
CA GLU A 10 19.62 1.56 -16.86
C GLU A 10 18.17 2.08 -16.90
N LYS A 11 17.69 2.44 -18.10
CA LYS A 11 16.28 2.79 -18.32
C LYS A 11 15.51 1.51 -18.64
N LYS A 12 14.55 1.16 -17.78
CA LYS A 12 13.59 0.08 -18.00
C LYS A 12 12.29 0.61 -18.58
N HIS A 13 11.78 -0.05 -19.60
CA HIS A 13 10.55 0.29 -20.30
C HIS A 13 9.47 -0.72 -19.94
N VAL A 14 8.37 -0.28 -19.34
CA VAL A 14 7.32 -1.13 -18.80
C VAL A 14 5.98 -0.77 -19.45
N PRO A 15 5.25 -1.75 -19.99
CA PRO A 15 3.90 -1.52 -20.49
C PRO A 15 2.95 -1.38 -19.28
N LEU A 16 2.76 -0.16 -18.79
CA LEU A 16 1.94 0.11 -17.60
C LEU A 16 0.50 0.51 -17.91
N VAL A 17 0.22 0.91 -19.16
CA VAL A 17 -1.13 1.28 -19.59
C VAL A 17 -1.83 0.06 -20.19
N ILE A 18 -2.81 -0.43 -19.46
CA ILE A 18 -3.78 -1.42 -19.94
C ILE A 18 -4.62 -0.74 -21.02
N LYS A 19 -4.76 -1.37 -22.19
CA LYS A 19 -5.54 -0.81 -23.30
C LYS A 19 -6.96 -0.49 -22.81
N GLU A 20 -7.47 0.70 -23.09
CA GLU A 20 -8.84 1.11 -22.73
C GLU A 20 -9.91 0.13 -23.25
N SER A 21 -9.63 -0.59 -24.34
CA SER A 21 -10.48 -1.65 -24.88
C SER A 21 -10.62 -2.89 -23.98
N LEU A 22 -9.74 -3.05 -22.98
CA LEU A 22 -9.70 -4.17 -22.03
C LEU A 22 -10.28 -3.80 -20.65
N VAL A 23 -10.67 -2.54 -20.45
CA VAL A 23 -11.18 -2.02 -19.18
C VAL A 23 -12.57 -1.45 -19.39
N SER A 24 -13.53 -1.81 -18.56
CA SER A 24 -14.85 -1.17 -18.62
C SER A 24 -14.72 0.34 -18.34
N PRO A 25 -15.35 1.25 -19.13
CA PRO A 25 -15.08 2.70 -19.08
C PRO A 25 -15.28 3.38 -17.72
N SER A 26 -16.04 2.77 -16.82
CA SER A 26 -16.33 3.27 -15.48
C SER A 26 -15.71 2.43 -14.35
N ALA A 27 -15.16 1.26 -14.66
CA ALA A 27 -14.65 0.35 -13.64
C ALA A 27 -13.21 0.68 -13.27
N SER A 28 -12.90 0.45 -12.00
CA SER A 28 -11.52 0.50 -11.51
C SER A 28 -10.73 -0.72 -11.99
N CYS A 29 -9.43 -0.54 -12.18
CA CYS A 29 -8.53 -1.52 -12.75
C CYS A 29 -7.36 -1.83 -11.81
N PHE A 30 -6.88 -3.07 -11.86
CA PHE A 30 -5.82 -3.58 -10.99
C PHE A 30 -4.65 -4.09 -11.83
N THR A 31 -3.44 -3.66 -11.48
CA THR A 31 -2.19 -4.16 -12.05
C THR A 31 -1.32 -4.67 -10.92
N VAL A 32 -1.06 -5.97 -10.91
CA VAL A 32 -0.22 -6.62 -9.91
C VAL A 32 1.17 -6.81 -10.48
N VAL A 33 2.15 -6.16 -9.88
CA VAL A 33 3.54 -6.17 -10.30
C VAL A 33 4.27 -7.29 -9.59
N VAL A 34 4.78 -8.24 -10.35
CA VAL A 34 5.52 -9.41 -9.88
C VAL A 34 6.91 -9.48 -10.53
N GLY A 35 7.74 -10.37 -10.03
CA GLY A 35 9.06 -10.66 -10.56
C GLY A 35 10.07 -10.97 -9.45
N LYS A 36 11.26 -11.41 -9.87
CA LYS A 36 12.34 -11.84 -8.98
C LYS A 36 12.71 -10.78 -7.94
N ASN A 37 13.37 -11.21 -6.87
CA ASN A 37 13.91 -10.28 -5.87
C ASN A 37 14.91 -9.31 -6.54
N GLY A 38 14.83 -8.03 -6.17
CA GLY A 38 15.73 -7.01 -6.68
C GLY A 38 15.37 -6.39 -8.04
N VAL A 39 14.37 -6.89 -8.80
CA VAL A 39 14.06 -6.39 -10.17
C VAL A 39 13.56 -4.95 -10.26
N GLY A 40 13.26 -4.32 -9.11
CA GLY A 40 12.88 -2.92 -9.02
C GLY A 40 11.39 -2.63 -8.85
N LYS A 41 10.59 -3.54 -8.28
CA LYS A 41 9.14 -3.33 -8.02
C LYS A 41 8.86 -2.06 -7.22
N SER A 42 9.44 -1.91 -6.03
CA SER A 42 9.28 -0.69 -5.21
C SER A 42 9.80 0.57 -5.90
N ARG A 43 10.84 0.46 -6.74
CA ARG A 43 11.38 1.57 -7.55
C ARG A 43 10.40 2.00 -8.64
N LEU A 44 9.73 1.05 -9.28
CA LEU A 44 8.68 1.34 -10.25
C LEU A 44 7.54 2.12 -9.61
N LEU A 45 7.04 1.67 -8.46
CA LEU A 45 5.95 2.34 -7.73
C LEU A 45 6.38 3.74 -7.27
N SER A 46 7.58 3.90 -6.72
CA SER A 46 8.08 5.23 -6.32
C SER A 46 8.29 6.17 -7.51
N ALA A 47 8.77 5.65 -8.65
CA ALA A 47 8.87 6.42 -9.89
C ALA A 47 7.49 6.86 -10.39
N LEU A 48 6.49 5.96 -10.39
CA LEU A 48 5.11 6.29 -10.73
C LEU A 48 4.55 7.39 -9.84
N ALA A 49 4.72 7.28 -8.52
CA ALA A 49 4.30 8.31 -7.57
C ALA A 49 4.93 9.67 -7.89
N THR A 50 6.24 9.68 -8.13
CA THR A 50 7.01 10.91 -8.37
C THR A 50 6.65 11.56 -9.70
N GLU A 51 6.55 10.78 -10.78
CA GLU A 51 6.30 11.30 -12.12
C GLU A 51 4.87 11.78 -12.30
N THR A 52 3.88 11.04 -11.78
CA THR A 52 2.47 11.47 -11.83
C THR A 52 2.24 12.75 -11.04
N THR A 53 2.87 12.86 -9.86
CA THR A 53 2.82 14.08 -9.04
C THR A 53 3.50 15.27 -9.73
N LYS A 54 4.71 15.08 -10.30
CA LYS A 54 5.43 16.15 -11.02
C LYS A 54 4.73 16.59 -12.30
N ALA A 55 4.20 15.65 -13.08
CA ALA A 55 3.44 15.97 -14.28
C ALA A 55 2.26 16.88 -13.93
N ALA A 56 1.58 16.61 -12.80
CA ALA A 56 0.45 17.42 -12.39
C ALA A 56 0.83 18.89 -12.11
N GLN A 57 2.01 19.09 -11.51
CA GLN A 57 2.54 20.42 -11.19
C GLN A 57 3.00 21.18 -12.44
N ARG A 58 3.68 20.53 -13.38
CA ARG A 58 4.17 21.18 -14.62
C ARG A 58 3.05 21.67 -15.53
N HIS A 59 1.91 20.99 -15.53
CA HIS A 59 0.78 21.32 -16.41
C HIS A 59 -0.18 22.38 -15.85
N PHE A 60 -0.03 22.80 -14.59
CA PHE A 60 -0.73 24.00 -14.08
C PHE A 60 -0.35 25.28 -14.88
N PHE A 61 0.80 25.27 -15.57
CA PHE A 61 1.25 26.36 -16.44
C PHE A 61 0.89 26.15 -17.93
N SER A 62 0.22 25.05 -18.32
CA SER A 62 -0.09 24.73 -19.71
C SER A 62 -1.45 24.03 -19.84
N ALA A 63 -2.46 24.77 -20.29
CA ALA A 63 -3.88 24.43 -20.24
C ALA A 63 -4.40 23.24 -21.10
N ASN A 64 -3.56 22.46 -21.77
CA ASN A 64 -4.03 21.53 -22.82
C ASN A 64 -3.43 20.10 -22.77
N SER A 65 -3.29 19.49 -21.60
CA SER A 65 -2.88 18.07 -21.51
C SER A 65 -3.63 17.34 -20.40
N TYR A 66 -4.45 16.35 -20.78
CA TYR A 66 -5.25 15.50 -19.91
C TYR A 66 -4.36 14.85 -18.84
N HIS A 67 -4.64 15.10 -17.55
CA HIS A 67 -4.04 14.36 -16.46
C HIS A 67 -4.95 13.17 -16.13
N PRO A 68 -4.48 11.91 -16.21
CA PRO A 68 -5.37 10.77 -16.04
C PRO A 68 -5.85 10.59 -14.59
N PHE A 69 -5.12 11.13 -13.60
CA PHE A 69 -5.44 10.92 -12.19
C PHE A 69 -5.62 12.23 -11.42
N ARG A 70 -6.71 12.30 -10.66
CA ARG A 70 -7.03 13.41 -9.76
C ARG A 70 -6.18 13.37 -8.50
N ARG A 71 -5.90 12.18 -7.98
CA ARG A 71 -5.15 11.96 -6.74
C ARG A 71 -4.26 10.73 -6.83
N VAL A 72 -3.14 10.74 -6.12
CA VAL A 72 -2.15 9.66 -6.04
C VAL A 72 -1.97 9.27 -4.57
N ILE A 73 -2.17 8.00 -4.25
CA ILE A 73 -2.08 7.47 -2.89
C ILE A 73 -1.02 6.39 -2.90
N ALA A 74 0.02 6.56 -2.09
CA ALA A 74 1.08 5.57 -1.91
C ALA A 74 0.95 4.92 -0.54
N VAL A 75 0.92 3.58 -0.52
CA VAL A 75 0.73 2.78 0.68
C VAL A 75 1.88 1.80 0.80
N SER A 76 2.53 1.78 1.95
CA SER A 76 3.53 0.76 2.28
C SER A 76 3.53 0.44 3.77
N THR A 77 3.60 -0.85 4.08
CA THR A 77 3.78 -1.36 5.44
C THR A 77 5.25 -1.65 5.76
N SER A 78 6.15 -1.50 4.78
CA SER A 78 7.58 -1.69 4.93
C SER A 78 8.26 -0.42 5.46
N PRO A 79 9.12 -0.49 6.49
CA PRO A 79 9.91 0.66 6.93
C PRO A 79 11.00 1.05 5.92
N PHE A 80 11.27 0.19 4.92
CA PHE A 80 12.31 0.38 3.90
C PHE A 80 11.75 0.89 2.57
N ASP A 81 10.47 1.26 2.53
CA ASP A 81 9.88 1.82 1.32
C ASP A 81 10.62 3.08 0.87
N ILE A 82 10.53 3.37 -0.43
CA ILE A 82 11.20 4.51 -1.06
C ILE A 82 10.20 5.49 -1.67
N PHE A 83 8.94 5.48 -1.22
CA PHE A 83 7.98 6.46 -1.68
C PHE A 83 8.41 7.87 -1.27
N PRO A 84 8.11 8.90 -2.09
CA PRO A 84 8.34 10.28 -1.68
C PRO A 84 7.45 10.58 -0.48
N LEU A 85 8.00 11.15 0.59
CA LEU A 85 7.19 11.67 1.68
C LEU A 85 6.47 12.94 1.20
N SER A 86 5.21 13.18 1.59
CA SER A 86 4.46 14.39 1.19
C SER A 86 5.21 15.67 1.60
N ARG A 87 5.58 16.53 0.64
CA ARG A 87 6.25 17.83 0.90
C ARG A 87 5.20 18.90 1.24
N LYS A 88 5.38 19.62 2.35
CA LYS A 88 5.14 21.07 2.35
C LYS A 88 6.18 21.67 1.40
N PHE A 89 5.86 21.79 0.13
CA PHE A 89 6.60 22.73 -0.70
C PHE A 89 6.15 24.12 -0.24
N SER A 90 7.09 24.87 0.29
CA SER A 90 6.99 26.30 0.55
C SER A 90 6.04 27.01 -0.43
N GLY A 91 4.94 27.54 0.10
CA GLY A 91 4.12 28.56 -0.56
C GLY A 91 3.01 28.11 -1.52
N ASP A 92 2.80 26.82 -1.78
CA ASP A 92 1.74 26.37 -2.71
C ASP A 92 0.82 25.33 -2.07
N SER A 93 -0.35 25.79 -1.60
CA SER A 93 -1.39 25.02 -0.92
C SER A 93 -1.97 23.87 -1.77
N ASN A 94 -1.76 23.89 -3.09
CA ASN A 94 -2.33 22.92 -4.02
C ASN A 94 -1.53 21.60 -4.14
N SER A 95 -0.31 21.53 -3.58
CA SER A 95 0.54 20.33 -3.72
C SER A 95 0.24 19.21 -2.72
N GLU A 96 -0.39 19.51 -1.58
CA GLU A 96 -0.86 18.50 -0.61
C GLU A 96 -2.12 17.77 -1.10
N ASP A 97 -2.93 18.40 -1.96
CA ASP A 97 -4.22 17.84 -2.39
C ASP A 97 -4.11 16.63 -3.32
N LYS A 98 -2.95 16.45 -3.96
CA LYS A 98 -2.79 15.48 -5.05
C LYS A 98 -1.97 14.24 -4.69
N TYR A 99 -1.12 14.28 -3.67
CA TYR A 99 -0.30 13.12 -3.26
C TYR A 99 -0.36 12.85 -1.75
N SER A 100 -0.79 11.65 -1.40
CA SER A 100 -0.89 11.19 -0.01
C SER A 100 -0.03 9.94 0.20
N TYR A 101 0.83 9.96 1.21
CA TYR A 101 1.62 8.81 1.63
C TYR A 101 1.07 8.23 2.93
N VAL A 102 0.87 6.91 2.95
CA VAL A 102 0.44 6.11 4.09
C VAL A 102 1.52 5.06 4.34
N GLY A 103 2.27 5.22 5.41
CA GLY A 103 3.31 4.24 5.74
C GLY A 103 4.12 4.57 6.99
N MET A 104 5.10 3.73 7.29
CA MET A 104 5.87 3.79 8.54
C MET A 104 6.86 4.96 8.60
N ARG A 105 7.21 5.56 7.46
CA ARG A 105 8.20 6.64 7.41
C ARG A 105 7.55 7.97 7.75
N SER A 106 8.13 8.69 8.70
CA SER A 106 7.66 10.03 9.09
C SER A 106 8.76 11.06 8.87
N ARG A 107 8.35 12.28 8.47
CA ARG A 107 9.25 13.44 8.30
C ARG A 107 9.67 14.09 9.60
N LEU A 108 9.07 13.71 10.71
CA LEU A 108 9.32 14.35 11.99
C LEU A 108 10.81 14.13 12.37
N PRO A 109 11.50 15.11 13.00
CA PRO A 109 12.94 15.04 13.31
C PRO A 109 13.36 13.88 14.25
N PHE A 110 12.39 13.07 14.69
CA PHE A 110 12.54 11.84 15.46
C PHE A 110 11.58 10.77 14.93
N GLY A 111 11.39 10.72 13.60
CA GLY A 111 10.44 9.87 12.92
C GLY A 111 10.72 8.40 13.21
N ASN A 112 9.98 7.84 14.16
CA ASN A 112 10.05 6.42 14.47
C ASN A 112 9.58 5.65 13.23
N THR A 113 10.46 4.83 12.65
CA THR A 113 10.10 3.76 11.70
C THR A 113 9.42 2.64 12.49
N SER A 114 8.22 2.90 12.96
CA SER A 114 7.47 1.97 13.80
C SER A 114 6.01 1.90 13.37
N SER A 115 5.30 0.89 13.88
CA SER A 115 3.86 0.75 13.70
C SER A 115 3.09 2.02 14.08
N ILE A 116 3.60 2.81 15.04
CA ILE A 116 3.00 4.10 15.43
C ILE A 116 3.06 5.12 14.29
N GLY A 117 4.14 5.16 13.49
CA GLY A 117 4.24 6.06 12.34
C GLY A 117 3.18 5.77 11.29
N LEU A 118 2.97 4.47 11.01
CA LEU A 118 1.95 3.98 10.11
C LEU A 118 0.54 4.32 10.64
N ILE A 119 0.23 4.00 11.90
CA ILE A 119 -1.04 4.36 12.55
C ILE A 119 -1.28 5.89 12.52
N ALA A 120 -0.26 6.69 12.81
CA ALA A 120 -0.35 8.14 12.78
C ALA A 120 -0.66 8.69 11.38
N SER A 121 -0.11 8.08 10.32
CA SER A 121 -0.39 8.48 8.93
C SER A 121 -1.86 8.28 8.54
N ALA A 122 -2.47 7.14 8.93
CA ALA A 122 -3.90 6.91 8.70
C ALA A 122 -4.78 7.78 9.61
N ALA A 123 -4.44 7.94 10.89
CA ALA A 123 -5.18 8.82 11.79
C ALA A 123 -5.19 10.27 11.28
N ARG A 124 -4.04 10.78 10.80
CA ARG A 124 -3.98 12.09 10.13
C ARG A 124 -4.93 12.15 8.94
N GLY A 125 -4.95 11.12 8.07
CA GLY A 125 -5.84 11.07 6.93
C GLY A 125 -7.32 11.09 7.29
N LEU A 126 -7.72 10.37 8.34
CA LEU A 126 -9.09 10.40 8.86
C LEU A 126 -9.47 11.79 9.35
N LEU A 127 -8.58 12.43 10.12
CA LEU A 127 -8.79 13.80 10.62
C LEU A 127 -8.83 14.83 9.48
N SER A 128 -8.00 14.69 8.44
CA SER A 128 -8.05 15.54 7.26
C SER A 128 -9.38 15.37 6.52
N LYS A 129 -9.83 14.13 6.31
CA LYS A 129 -11.11 13.85 5.64
C LYS A 129 -12.31 14.42 6.40
N TYR A 130 -12.26 14.44 7.73
CA TYR A 130 -13.27 15.12 8.55
C TYR A 130 -13.45 16.61 8.21
N LEU A 131 -12.37 17.27 7.79
CA LEU A 131 -12.41 18.69 7.42
C LEU A 131 -12.99 18.94 6.03
N GLU A 132 -12.96 17.95 5.13
CA GLU A 132 -13.34 18.08 3.70
C GLU A 132 -14.84 17.84 3.43
N ASP A 133 -15.66 17.60 4.46
CA ASP A 133 -17.12 17.40 4.34
C ASP A 133 -17.52 16.25 3.39
N HIS A 134 -16.80 15.14 3.49
CA HIS A 134 -17.02 13.98 2.64
C HIS A 134 -17.88 12.91 3.29
N ASP A 135 -18.63 12.21 2.45
CA ASP A 135 -19.44 11.03 2.77
C ASP A 135 -18.61 9.98 3.56
N ASN A 136 -18.82 9.96 4.88
CA ASN A 136 -18.17 9.03 5.79
C ASN A 136 -18.73 7.61 5.70
N LEU A 137 -19.87 7.39 5.02
CA LEU A 137 -20.48 6.06 4.89
C LEU A 137 -19.49 5.03 4.33
N ARG A 138 -18.61 5.48 3.42
CA ARG A 138 -17.57 4.63 2.81
C ARG A 138 -16.43 4.29 3.75
N LEU A 139 -16.10 5.19 4.67
CA LEU A 139 -15.14 4.87 5.73
C LEU A 139 -15.75 3.88 6.72
N ILE A 140 -17.00 4.12 7.11
CA ILE A 140 -17.76 3.24 8.00
C ILE A 140 -17.84 1.83 7.42
N SER A 141 -18.13 1.68 6.12
CA SER A 141 -18.17 0.35 5.47
C SER A 141 -16.81 -0.37 5.50
N VAL A 142 -15.69 0.36 5.49
CA VAL A 142 -14.36 -0.25 5.61
C VAL A 142 -14.11 -0.76 7.03
N PHE A 143 -14.53 -0.02 8.06
CA PHE A 143 -14.47 -0.51 9.45
C PHE A 143 -15.31 -1.77 9.62
N GLU A 144 -16.55 -1.76 9.14
CA GLU A 144 -17.47 -2.91 9.22
C GLU A 144 -16.92 -4.13 8.50
N LEU A 145 -16.36 -3.96 7.30
CA LEU A 145 -15.77 -5.04 6.52
C LEU A 145 -14.54 -5.67 7.20
N LEU A 146 -13.84 -4.90 8.03
CA LEU A 146 -12.71 -5.37 8.84
C LEU A 146 -13.15 -5.89 10.23
N GLY A 147 -14.45 -5.87 10.54
CA GLY A 147 -15.01 -6.35 11.81
C GLY A 147 -14.91 -5.36 12.98
N PHE A 148 -14.81 -4.07 12.69
CA PHE A 148 -14.69 -2.99 13.66
C PHE A 148 -15.89 -2.04 13.60
N SER A 149 -16.22 -1.42 14.73
CA SER A 149 -17.08 -0.24 14.73
C SER A 149 -16.34 0.96 14.14
N SER A 150 -17.10 1.94 13.67
CA SER A 150 -16.56 3.19 13.10
C SER A 150 -16.23 4.27 14.15
N ASP A 151 -16.36 3.95 15.44
CA ASP A 151 -15.93 4.83 16.52
C ASP A 151 -14.49 4.50 16.92
N LEU A 152 -13.68 5.53 17.11
CA LEU A 152 -12.26 5.38 17.41
C LEU A 152 -11.80 6.40 18.45
N ASP A 153 -10.93 5.95 19.36
CA ASP A 153 -10.27 6.81 20.33
C ASP A 153 -8.84 7.08 19.88
N LEU A 154 -8.53 8.34 19.55
CA LEU A 154 -7.16 8.77 19.30
C LEU A 154 -6.52 9.21 20.61
N ILE A 155 -5.43 8.55 20.99
CA ILE A 155 -4.70 8.85 22.23
C ILE A 155 -3.45 9.63 21.85
N PHE A 156 -3.42 10.89 22.27
CA PHE A 156 -2.31 11.79 22.01
C PHE A 156 -1.54 12.05 23.29
N LYS A 157 -0.21 12.19 23.16
CA LYS A 157 0.69 12.69 24.19
C LYS A 157 1.17 14.09 23.83
N LEU A 158 1.05 15.02 24.76
CA LEU A 158 1.64 16.34 24.64
C LEU A 158 3.17 16.25 24.82
N SER A 159 3.93 17.02 24.05
CA SER A 159 5.38 17.06 24.16
C SER A 159 5.80 17.85 25.40
N SER A 160 6.55 17.22 26.31
CA SER A 160 7.10 17.85 27.53
C SER A 160 8.02 19.04 27.26
N LYS A 161 8.52 19.21 26.02
CA LYS A 161 9.28 20.40 25.61
C LYS A 161 8.47 21.71 25.65
N PHE A 162 7.15 21.61 25.82
CA PHE A 162 6.23 22.74 25.96
C PHE A 162 5.78 22.96 27.43
N GLU A 163 6.43 22.31 28.41
CA GLU A 163 6.28 22.66 29.82
C GLU A 163 7.01 23.99 30.13
N GLY A 164 6.26 24.99 30.59
CA GLY A 164 6.79 26.22 31.18
C GLY A 164 7.26 27.29 30.17
N HIS A 165 6.48 28.37 30.03
CA HIS A 165 6.79 29.73 29.53
C HIS A 165 7.76 29.95 28.34
N ARG A 166 8.24 28.93 27.62
CA ARG A 166 9.01 29.06 26.38
C ARG A 166 8.07 28.98 25.17
N SER A 167 7.06 29.84 25.15
CA SER A 167 6.07 29.97 24.06
C SER A 167 6.56 30.83 22.88
N PRO A 168 7.26 31.99 23.06
CA PRO A 168 7.46 32.92 21.94
C PRO A 168 8.39 32.40 20.84
N SER A 169 9.56 31.85 21.20
CA SER A 169 10.63 31.58 20.22
C SER A 169 10.38 30.41 19.27
N TYR A 170 9.44 29.49 19.59
CA TYR A 170 9.03 28.42 18.68
C TYR A 170 8.03 28.93 17.63
N PHE A 171 7.10 29.79 18.04
CA PHE A 171 6.12 30.40 17.15
C PHE A 171 6.72 31.51 16.27
N GLU A 172 7.65 32.32 16.79
CA GLU A 172 8.41 33.32 16.01
C GLU A 172 9.24 32.69 14.86
N ARG A 173 9.73 31.45 15.02
CA ARG A 173 10.40 30.72 13.93
C ARG A 173 9.42 30.15 12.91
N THR A 174 8.21 29.77 13.34
CA THR A 174 7.20 29.19 12.44
C THR A 174 6.40 30.25 11.67
N GLU A 175 6.31 31.49 12.17
CA GLU A 175 5.79 32.65 11.40
C GLU A 175 6.52 32.82 10.06
N LYS A 176 7.86 32.74 10.06
CA LYS A 176 8.70 32.95 8.86
C LYS A 176 8.66 31.78 7.86
N GLU A 177 8.31 30.57 8.30
CA GLU A 177 8.33 29.36 7.45
C GLU A 177 6.94 28.96 6.91
N ASP A 178 5.85 29.22 7.65
CA ASP A 178 4.49 28.76 7.29
C ASP A 178 3.49 29.89 6.99
N GLY A 179 3.85 31.17 7.16
CA GLY A 179 2.98 32.31 6.82
C GLY A 179 1.69 32.40 7.65
N LEU A 180 1.72 31.93 8.90
CA LEU A 180 0.58 31.95 9.81
C LEU A 180 0.27 33.38 10.28
N SER A 181 -1.01 33.74 10.39
CA SER A 181 -1.42 35.01 11.01
C SER A 181 -1.20 34.97 12.54
N GLU A 182 -0.93 36.14 13.13
CA GLU A 182 -0.85 36.29 14.59
C GLU A 182 -2.11 35.76 15.30
N GLU A 183 -3.28 35.96 14.71
CA GLU A 183 -4.56 35.42 15.20
C GLU A 183 -4.55 33.89 15.31
N MET A 184 -4.07 33.19 14.28
CA MET A 184 -4.01 31.73 14.27
C MET A 184 -3.03 31.21 15.32
N LEU A 185 -1.92 31.91 15.55
CA LEU A 185 -0.93 31.57 16.58
C LEU A 185 -1.50 31.72 17.98
N LEU A 186 -2.20 32.82 18.25
CA LEU A 186 -2.90 33.02 19.51
C LEU A 186 -3.95 31.93 19.75
N GLU A 187 -4.72 31.59 18.71
CA GLU A 187 -5.70 30.51 18.76
C GLU A 187 -5.08 29.14 19.04
N VAL A 188 -3.91 28.85 18.46
CA VAL A 188 -3.15 27.61 18.72
C VAL A 188 -2.62 27.60 20.16
N GLU A 189 -2.09 28.72 20.67
CA GLU A 189 -1.62 28.82 22.05
C GLU A 189 -2.74 28.60 23.07
N LEU A 190 -3.91 29.21 22.83
CA LEU A 190 -5.10 29.00 23.66
C LEU A 190 -5.54 27.52 23.65
N THR A 191 -5.52 26.89 22.48
CA THR A 191 -5.84 25.47 22.33
C THR A 191 -4.86 24.59 23.09
N LEU A 192 -3.57 24.91 23.07
CA LEU A 192 -2.56 24.20 23.84
C LEU A 192 -2.79 24.29 25.35
N LYS A 193 -3.09 25.49 25.86
CA LYS A 193 -3.42 25.70 27.28
C LYS A 193 -4.68 24.93 27.68
N GLU A 194 -5.66 24.82 26.79
CA GLU A 194 -6.85 24.01 27.02
C GLU A 194 -6.50 22.51 27.07
N LEU A 195 -5.74 22.01 26.09
CA LEU A 195 -5.31 20.61 26.05
C LEU A 195 -4.49 20.22 27.29
N GLN A 196 -3.60 21.10 27.78
CA GLN A 196 -2.83 20.89 29.02
C GLN A 196 -3.71 20.67 30.25
N LYS A 197 -4.91 21.26 30.30
CA LYS A 197 -5.88 21.03 31.39
C LYS A 197 -6.65 19.70 31.20
N LEU A 198 -6.68 19.20 29.96
CA LEU A 198 -7.38 17.99 29.56
C LEU A 198 -6.49 16.75 29.63
N THR A 199 -5.19 16.88 29.84
CA THR A 199 -4.28 15.73 29.93
C THR A 199 -4.38 14.99 31.27
N ASP A 200 -3.95 13.73 31.29
CA ASP A 200 -3.72 12.92 32.49
C ASP A 200 -2.32 13.19 33.11
N HIS A 201 -1.96 12.44 34.15
CA HIS A 201 -0.65 12.53 34.82
C HIS A 201 0.55 12.18 33.91
N ASN A 202 0.30 11.52 32.77
CA ASN A 202 1.31 11.16 31.78
C ASN A 202 1.31 12.11 30.57
N GLU A 203 0.61 13.23 30.67
CA GLU A 203 0.42 14.23 29.61
C GLU A 203 -0.37 13.70 28.40
N ASN A 204 -1.21 12.67 28.60
CA ASN A 204 -2.03 12.11 27.53
C ASN A 204 -3.44 12.69 27.56
N PHE A 205 -4.02 12.93 26.39
CA PHE A 205 -5.44 13.21 26.24
C PHE A 205 -6.06 12.28 25.19
N VAL A 206 -7.36 12.01 25.36
CA VAL A 206 -8.12 11.13 24.46
C VAL A 206 -9.12 11.96 23.68
N LEU A 207 -9.03 11.86 22.36
CA LEU A 207 -10.02 12.38 21.42
C LEU A 207 -10.88 11.20 20.95
N LYS A 208 -12.12 11.10 21.43
CA LYS A 208 -13.07 10.10 20.94
C LYS A 208 -13.73 10.64 19.68
N PHE A 209 -13.62 9.92 18.58
CA PHE A 209 -14.12 10.34 17.28
C PHE A 209 -15.19 9.37 16.80
N SER A 210 -16.32 9.92 16.36
CA SER A 210 -17.43 9.15 15.80
C SER A 210 -17.65 9.52 14.35
N LEU A 211 -17.42 8.55 13.47
CA LEU A 211 -17.60 8.70 12.02
C LEU A 211 -19.09 8.86 11.64
N GLU A 212 -19.98 8.17 12.37
CA GLU A 212 -21.44 8.21 12.14
C GLU A 212 -22.03 9.60 12.40
N THR A 213 -21.71 10.17 13.56
CA THR A 213 -22.26 11.47 13.97
C THR A 213 -21.41 12.64 13.48
N THR A 214 -20.26 12.36 12.85
CA THR A 214 -19.26 13.38 12.47
C THR A 214 -18.92 14.29 13.66
N SER A 215 -18.75 13.70 14.83
CA SER A 215 -18.49 14.44 16.06
C SER A 215 -17.24 13.91 16.75
N TYR A 216 -16.66 14.74 17.61
CA TYR A 216 -15.60 14.30 18.50
C TYR A 216 -15.90 14.75 19.92
N SER A 217 -15.30 14.05 20.89
CA SER A 217 -15.40 14.43 22.29
C SER A 217 -14.07 14.30 23.02
N ILE A 218 -13.87 15.16 24.02
CA ILE A 218 -12.73 15.14 24.94
C ILE A 218 -13.29 15.24 26.35
N LYS A 219 -12.92 14.32 27.25
CA LYS A 219 -13.48 14.23 28.62
C LYS A 219 -15.02 14.39 28.63
N GLU A 220 -15.71 13.67 27.74
CA GLU A 220 -17.18 13.65 27.62
C GLU A 220 -17.84 14.93 27.10
N ARG A 221 -17.08 16.01 26.86
CA ARG A 221 -17.59 17.19 26.15
C ARG A 221 -17.58 16.91 24.66
N LYS A 222 -18.77 16.91 24.04
CA LYS A 222 -18.94 16.80 22.59
C LYS A 222 -18.70 18.13 21.91
N TYR A 223 -18.01 18.08 20.78
CA TYR A 223 -17.73 19.22 19.93
C TYR A 223 -18.08 18.87 18.49
N TYR A 224 -18.50 19.88 17.74
CA TYR A 224 -18.86 19.79 16.33
C TYR A 224 -18.08 20.80 15.46
N ASP A 225 -17.15 21.56 16.06
CA ASP A 225 -16.42 22.61 15.37
C ASP A 225 -15.16 22.06 14.67
N ARG A 226 -15.11 22.25 13.34
CA ARG A 226 -13.97 21.87 12.49
C ARG A 226 -12.72 22.71 12.78
N ARG A 227 -12.85 23.94 13.31
CA ARG A 227 -11.69 24.82 13.59
C ARG A 227 -10.75 24.19 14.61
N PHE A 228 -11.28 23.55 15.64
CA PHE A 228 -10.45 22.86 16.63
C PHE A 228 -9.72 21.65 16.00
N MET A 229 -10.37 20.88 15.11
CA MET A 229 -9.71 19.79 14.38
C MET A 229 -8.57 20.29 13.48
N LYS A 230 -8.72 21.46 12.82
CA LYS A 230 -7.61 22.10 12.09
C LYS A 230 -6.42 22.39 13.01
N LYS A 231 -6.67 22.83 14.24
CA LYS A 231 -5.61 23.08 15.24
C LYS A 231 -4.97 21.78 15.71
N ILE A 232 -5.74 20.72 15.95
CA ILE A 232 -5.20 19.39 16.29
C ILE A 232 -4.27 18.88 15.19
N LEU A 233 -4.68 18.95 13.91
CA LEU A 233 -3.81 18.59 12.78
C LEU A 233 -2.54 19.45 12.74
N PHE A 234 -2.66 20.76 12.95
CA PHE A 234 -1.51 21.66 13.01
C PHE A 234 -0.53 21.26 14.13
N LEU A 235 -1.03 20.97 15.33
CA LEU A 235 -0.21 20.54 16.47
C LEU A 235 0.47 19.19 16.20
N LEU A 236 -0.20 18.27 15.50
CA LEU A 236 0.35 16.98 15.10
C LEU A 236 1.49 17.15 14.09
N ASP A 237 1.28 18.00 13.09
CA ASP A 237 2.24 18.31 12.03
C ASP A 237 3.49 19.00 12.57
N LYS A 238 3.32 19.82 13.61
CA LYS A 238 4.42 20.47 14.34
C LYS A 238 5.03 19.60 15.43
N ASN A 239 4.58 18.36 15.60
CA ASN A 239 5.08 17.41 16.61
C ASN A 239 4.94 17.95 18.05
N ILE A 240 3.98 18.84 18.28
CA ILE A 240 3.64 19.38 19.59
C ILE A 240 2.80 18.34 20.34
N ILE A 241 1.89 17.69 19.63
CA ILE A 241 1.22 16.46 20.07
C ILE A 241 1.71 15.27 19.25
N ARG A 242 1.72 14.09 19.87
CA ARG A 242 2.08 12.84 19.21
C ARG A 242 1.01 11.79 19.45
N LEU A 243 0.55 11.14 18.39
CA LEU A 243 -0.32 9.98 18.53
C LEU A 243 0.50 8.82 19.11
N ILE A 244 0.03 8.25 20.22
CA ILE A 244 0.69 7.13 20.90
C ILE A 244 -0.08 5.82 20.78
N ASP A 245 -1.40 5.90 20.56
CA ASP A 245 -2.25 4.74 20.36
C ASP A 245 -3.57 5.15 19.69
N VAL A 246 -4.23 4.17 19.08
CA VAL A 246 -5.60 4.27 18.57
C VAL A 246 -6.37 3.12 19.16
N ARG A 247 -7.52 3.37 19.81
CA ARG A 247 -8.40 2.30 20.26
C ARG A 247 -9.60 2.18 19.33
N LEU A 248 -9.94 0.95 19.00
CA LEU A 248 -11.05 0.58 18.12
C LEU A 248 -11.91 -0.45 18.84
N ASN A 249 -13.20 -0.51 18.53
CA ASN A 249 -14.06 -1.56 19.06
C ASN A 249 -14.21 -2.67 18.03
N LYS A 250 -13.74 -3.88 18.33
CA LYS A 250 -13.94 -5.07 17.49
C LYS A 250 -15.22 -5.76 17.93
N HIS A 251 -16.15 -6.02 17.01
CA HIS A 251 -17.50 -6.50 17.33
C HIS A 251 -17.51 -7.73 18.25
N GLU A 252 -16.55 -8.64 18.09
CA GLU A 252 -16.46 -9.88 18.87
C GLU A 252 -15.58 -9.78 20.12
N HIS A 253 -14.68 -8.79 20.21
CA HIS A 253 -13.60 -8.76 21.22
C HIS A 253 -13.59 -7.48 22.08
N GLY A 254 -14.47 -6.52 21.79
CA GLY A 254 -14.54 -5.26 22.49
C GLY A 254 -13.42 -4.28 22.10
N SER A 255 -13.12 -3.35 23.00
CA SER A 255 -12.11 -2.31 22.76
C SER A 255 -10.70 -2.90 22.69
N ILE A 256 -10.04 -2.72 21.55
CA ILE A 256 -8.67 -3.11 21.31
C ILE A 256 -7.77 -1.88 21.15
N SER A 257 -6.55 -1.97 21.68
CA SER A 257 -5.48 -1.03 21.37
C SER A 257 -4.84 -1.46 20.06
N LEU A 258 -4.89 -0.61 19.03
CA LEU A 258 -4.30 -0.91 17.73
C LEU A 258 -2.78 -1.13 17.86
N ARG A 259 -2.10 -0.39 18.76
CA ARG A 259 -0.67 -0.64 19.06
C ARG A 259 -0.40 -2.04 19.60
N ARG A 260 -1.38 -2.68 20.26
CA ARG A 260 -1.29 -4.03 20.83
C ARG A 260 -1.93 -5.11 19.96
N ALA A 261 -2.60 -4.74 18.86
CA ALA A 261 -3.14 -5.68 17.88
C ALA A 261 -2.02 -6.45 17.19
N SER A 262 -2.35 -7.55 16.51
CA SER A 262 -1.36 -8.28 15.72
C SER A 262 -0.79 -7.38 14.62
N SER A 263 0.48 -7.59 14.24
CA SER A 263 1.12 -6.79 13.18
C SER A 263 0.35 -6.89 11.86
N GLY A 264 -0.23 -8.05 11.55
CA GLY A 264 -1.10 -8.23 10.39
C GLY A 264 -2.38 -7.40 10.44
N GLU A 265 -3.09 -7.39 11.57
CA GLU A 265 -4.27 -6.53 11.76
C GLU A 265 -3.91 -5.04 11.66
N GLN A 266 -2.79 -4.62 12.25
CA GLN A 266 -2.29 -3.24 12.13
C GLN A 266 -2.06 -2.86 10.67
N CYS A 267 -1.32 -3.70 9.94
CA CYS A 267 -0.96 -3.46 8.55
C CYS A 267 -2.21 -3.39 7.65
N MET A 268 -3.14 -4.33 7.81
CA MET A 268 -4.38 -4.36 7.03
C MET A 268 -5.24 -3.12 7.30
N LEU A 269 -5.56 -2.87 8.58
CA LEU A 269 -6.48 -1.80 8.96
C LEU A 269 -5.92 -0.44 8.54
N VAL A 270 -4.66 -0.16 8.83
CA VAL A 270 -4.07 1.14 8.51
C VAL A 270 -3.91 1.34 7.01
N SER A 271 -3.59 0.30 6.24
CA SER A 271 -3.55 0.39 4.78
C SER A 271 -4.93 0.73 4.21
N MET A 272 -5.98 0.02 4.64
CA MET A 272 -7.34 0.24 4.16
C MET A 272 -7.87 1.62 4.59
N LEU A 273 -7.69 2.00 5.86
CA LEU A 273 -8.10 3.32 6.35
C LEU A 273 -7.33 4.43 5.65
N GLY A 274 -6.01 4.28 5.47
CA GLY A 274 -5.20 5.24 4.76
C GLY A 274 -5.65 5.44 3.31
N ILE A 275 -5.99 4.37 2.58
CA ILE A 275 -6.59 4.51 1.24
C ILE A 275 -7.94 5.21 1.35
N ALA A 276 -8.82 4.76 2.23
CA ALA A 276 -10.18 5.27 2.38
C ALA A 276 -10.25 6.75 2.82
N SER A 277 -9.21 7.24 3.50
CA SER A 277 -9.06 8.65 3.88
C SER A 277 -8.85 9.58 2.70
N TYR A 278 -8.20 9.10 1.63
CA TYR A 278 -7.78 9.95 0.53
C TYR A 278 -8.41 9.57 -0.81
N ILE A 279 -8.93 8.35 -0.98
CA ILE A 279 -9.41 7.90 -2.29
C ILE A 279 -10.62 8.71 -2.80
N SER A 280 -10.59 9.02 -4.09
CA SER A 280 -11.67 9.61 -4.88
C SER A 280 -11.79 8.93 -6.24
N ASP A 281 -12.80 9.26 -7.04
CA ASP A 281 -12.79 8.92 -8.47
C ASP A 281 -11.51 9.42 -9.14
N ASP A 282 -11.07 8.69 -10.18
CA ASP A 282 -9.83 8.98 -10.92
C ASP A 282 -8.56 8.95 -10.04
N SER A 283 -8.53 8.11 -9.01
CA SER A 283 -7.34 7.96 -8.14
C SER A 283 -6.36 6.91 -8.66
N LEU A 284 -5.07 7.17 -8.52
CA LEU A 284 -4.01 6.17 -8.64
C LEU A 284 -3.59 5.71 -7.24
N ILE A 285 -3.73 4.42 -6.96
CA ILE A 285 -3.38 3.80 -5.69
C ILE A 285 -2.18 2.89 -5.94
N LEU A 286 -1.08 3.14 -5.23
CA LEU A 286 0.17 2.40 -5.32
C LEU A 286 0.39 1.68 -3.99
N ILE A 287 0.47 0.36 -4.01
CA ILE A 287 0.58 -0.48 -2.81
C ILE A 287 1.84 -1.32 -2.93
N ASP A 288 2.78 -1.15 -2.00
CA ASP A 288 4.04 -1.89 -1.98
C ASP A 288 4.05 -2.91 -0.83
N GLU A 289 4.36 -4.16 -1.17
CA GLU A 289 4.51 -5.30 -0.25
C GLU A 289 3.37 -5.45 0.78
N PRO A 290 2.09 -5.48 0.35
CA PRO A 290 0.95 -5.60 1.27
C PRO A 290 0.98 -6.87 2.12
N GLU A 291 1.68 -7.92 1.67
CA GLU A 291 1.85 -9.19 2.40
C GLU A 291 2.71 -9.10 3.66
N ILE A 292 3.49 -8.02 3.86
CA ILE A 292 4.36 -7.91 5.02
C ILE A 292 3.52 -7.97 6.30
N SER A 293 3.90 -8.90 7.19
CA SER A 293 3.22 -9.19 8.45
C SER A 293 1.80 -9.79 8.33
N LEU A 294 1.27 -10.01 7.13
CA LEU A 294 -0.03 -10.66 6.95
C LEU A 294 0.10 -12.18 7.06
N HIS A 295 -0.78 -12.77 7.87
CA HIS A 295 -0.98 -14.23 7.88
C HIS A 295 -1.45 -14.70 6.48
N PRO A 296 -1.06 -15.91 6.03
CA PRO A 296 -1.50 -16.48 4.74
C PRO A 296 -2.99 -16.30 4.42
N GLU A 297 -3.86 -16.62 5.36
CA GLU A 297 -5.32 -16.43 5.21
C GLU A 297 -5.73 -14.98 4.87
N TRP A 298 -5.04 -13.99 5.44
CA TRP A 298 -5.29 -12.58 5.15
C TRP A 298 -4.71 -12.15 3.80
N GLN A 299 -3.64 -12.80 3.33
CA GLN A 299 -3.10 -12.58 1.98
C GLN A 299 -4.10 -13.05 0.92
N GLU A 300 -4.74 -14.21 1.14
CA GLU A 300 -5.78 -14.72 0.25
C GLU A 300 -7.00 -13.79 0.21
N LYS A 301 -7.43 -13.24 1.35
CA LYS A 301 -8.57 -12.30 1.44
C LYS A 301 -8.23 -10.86 1.04
N TYR A 302 -6.95 -10.51 0.89
CA TYR A 302 -6.51 -9.12 0.71
C TYR A 302 -7.20 -8.43 -0.46
N PHE A 303 -7.25 -9.09 -1.62
CA PHE A 303 -7.87 -8.50 -2.80
C PHE A 303 -9.38 -8.32 -2.64
N GLU A 304 -10.06 -9.31 -2.07
CA GLU A 304 -11.50 -9.26 -1.83
C GLU A 304 -11.87 -8.08 -0.93
N ILE A 305 -11.12 -7.88 0.15
CA ILE A 305 -11.27 -6.76 1.08
C ILE A 305 -11.04 -5.43 0.34
N LEU A 306 -9.93 -5.32 -0.41
CA LEU A 306 -9.59 -4.13 -1.17
C LEU A 306 -10.68 -3.78 -2.22
N HIS A 307 -11.14 -4.78 -2.96
CA HIS A 307 -12.16 -4.62 -3.98
C HIS A 307 -13.50 -4.21 -3.36
N SER A 308 -13.93 -4.90 -2.31
CA SER A 308 -15.20 -4.60 -1.64
C SER A 308 -15.19 -3.20 -1.02
N ALA A 309 -14.07 -2.80 -0.41
CA ALA A 309 -13.89 -1.46 0.17
C ALA A 309 -13.97 -0.33 -0.87
N PHE A 310 -13.46 -0.55 -2.09
CA PHE A 310 -13.20 0.53 -3.04
C PHE A 310 -13.88 0.39 -4.42
N SER A 311 -14.69 -0.64 -4.63
CA SER A 311 -15.39 -0.90 -5.90
C SER A 311 -16.35 0.23 -6.35
N HIS A 312 -16.83 1.04 -5.41
CA HIS A 312 -17.73 2.17 -5.68
C HIS A 312 -17.04 3.37 -6.34
N TYR A 313 -15.72 3.48 -6.20
CA TYR A 313 -14.95 4.55 -6.85
C TYR A 313 -14.71 4.21 -8.31
N LYS A 314 -14.88 5.21 -9.17
CA LYS A 314 -14.83 5.04 -10.63
C LYS A 314 -13.46 5.39 -11.18
N ARG A 315 -13.06 4.63 -12.19
CA ARG A 315 -11.82 4.86 -12.97
C ARG A 315 -10.57 4.97 -12.09
N CYS A 316 -10.55 4.28 -10.94
CA CYS A 316 -9.33 4.20 -10.13
C CYS A 316 -8.38 3.17 -10.73
N GLN A 317 -7.08 3.43 -10.63
CA GLN A 317 -6.03 2.50 -11.00
C GLN A 317 -5.31 2.04 -9.75
N PHE A 318 -5.33 0.73 -9.49
CA PHE A 318 -4.54 0.10 -8.43
C PHE A 318 -3.30 -0.53 -9.04
N VAL A 319 -2.12 -0.22 -8.50
CA VAL A 319 -0.85 -0.85 -8.86
C VAL A 319 -0.25 -1.45 -7.59
N ILE A 320 -0.21 -2.77 -7.53
CA ILE A 320 0.16 -3.52 -6.32
C ILE A 320 1.44 -4.29 -6.60
N ALA A 321 2.54 -3.93 -5.96
CA ALA A 321 3.77 -4.72 -5.99
C ALA A 321 3.73 -5.75 -4.87
N THR A 322 3.92 -7.02 -5.22
CA THR A 322 3.89 -8.11 -4.23
C THR A 322 4.93 -9.18 -4.55
N HIS A 323 5.40 -9.85 -3.50
CA HIS A 323 6.17 -11.08 -3.51
C HIS A 323 5.34 -12.29 -3.10
N SER A 324 4.04 -12.14 -2.84
CA SER A 324 3.17 -13.22 -2.37
C SER A 324 2.47 -13.97 -3.51
N PRO A 325 2.76 -15.27 -3.68
CA PRO A 325 1.95 -16.16 -4.52
C PRO A 325 0.48 -16.22 -4.13
N GLN A 326 0.17 -16.07 -2.85
CA GLN A 326 -1.20 -16.19 -2.35
C GLN A 326 -2.07 -15.00 -2.75
N ILE A 327 -1.51 -13.79 -2.72
CA ILE A 327 -2.20 -12.60 -3.26
C ILE A 327 -2.46 -12.78 -4.76
N VAL A 328 -1.50 -13.32 -5.51
CA VAL A 328 -1.67 -13.55 -6.95
C VAL A 328 -2.74 -14.62 -7.23
N ALA A 329 -2.81 -15.66 -6.40
CA ALA A 329 -3.79 -16.72 -6.55
C ALA A 329 -5.24 -16.23 -6.31
N SER A 330 -5.44 -15.20 -5.48
CA SER A 330 -6.77 -14.64 -5.17
C SER A 330 -7.22 -13.51 -6.09
N LEU A 331 -6.42 -13.15 -7.11
CA LEU A 331 -6.79 -12.10 -8.06
C LEU A 331 -8.07 -12.44 -8.85
N PRO A 332 -8.93 -11.45 -9.12
CA PRO A 332 -10.16 -11.66 -9.85
C PRO A 332 -9.86 -11.87 -11.33
N SER A 333 -10.83 -12.43 -12.04
CA SER A 333 -10.76 -12.69 -13.48
C SER A 333 -11.02 -11.48 -14.38
N LYS A 334 -11.47 -10.35 -13.83
CA LYS A 334 -11.90 -9.17 -14.60
C LYS A 334 -11.14 -7.93 -14.16
N ASN A 335 -10.80 -7.08 -15.12
CA ASN A 335 -10.09 -5.81 -14.91
C ASN A 335 -8.84 -5.93 -14.04
N CYS A 336 -8.18 -7.09 -14.06
CA CYS A 336 -6.97 -7.37 -13.29
C CYS A 336 -5.91 -7.99 -14.20
N PHE A 337 -4.68 -7.50 -14.06
CA PHE A 337 -3.56 -7.87 -14.92
C PHE A 337 -2.32 -8.06 -14.08
N ILE A 338 -1.44 -8.96 -14.51
CA ILE A 338 -0.18 -9.25 -13.85
C ILE A 338 0.94 -8.73 -14.74
N LEU A 339 1.76 -7.81 -14.22
CA LEU A 339 2.94 -7.31 -14.88
C LEU A 339 4.17 -8.04 -14.32
N SER A 340 4.82 -8.87 -15.15
CA SER A 340 6.11 -9.48 -14.79
C SER A 340 7.24 -8.53 -15.18
N LEU A 341 7.94 -7.97 -14.19
CA LEU A 341 9.12 -7.13 -14.45
C LEU A 341 10.34 -7.92 -14.88
N SER A 342 10.36 -9.23 -14.62
CA SER A 342 11.43 -10.11 -15.07
C SER A 342 11.33 -10.39 -16.56
N GLU A 343 10.12 -10.53 -17.09
CA GLU A 343 9.87 -10.86 -18.50
C GLU A 343 9.47 -9.63 -19.33
N ASN A 344 9.13 -8.54 -18.65
CA ASN A 344 8.60 -7.31 -19.24
C ASN A 344 7.30 -7.52 -20.03
N GLU A 345 6.45 -8.40 -19.52
CA GLU A 345 5.18 -8.79 -20.14
C GLU A 345 4.00 -8.57 -19.19
N ILE A 346 2.80 -8.40 -19.79
CA ILE A 346 1.52 -8.35 -19.07
C ILE A 346 0.74 -9.61 -19.36
N TYR A 347 0.25 -10.25 -18.31
CA TYR A 347 -0.66 -11.37 -18.37
C TYR A 347 -2.05 -11.00 -17.86
N ASP A 348 -3.05 -11.70 -18.37
CA ASP A 348 -4.40 -11.69 -17.81
C ASP A 348 -4.44 -12.54 -16.55
N SER A 349 -4.96 -12.00 -15.44
CA SER A 349 -5.01 -12.68 -14.15
C SER A 349 -5.80 -14.00 -14.20
N ARG A 350 -6.74 -14.16 -15.15
CA ARG A 350 -7.56 -15.38 -15.32
C ARG A 350 -6.75 -16.66 -15.46
N HIS A 351 -5.56 -16.57 -16.03
CA HIS A 351 -4.71 -17.74 -16.24
C HIS A 351 -3.96 -18.17 -14.97
N TYR A 352 -3.89 -17.28 -13.97
CA TYR A 352 -3.11 -17.44 -12.75
C TYR A 352 -3.97 -17.50 -11.48
N GLN A 353 -5.28 -17.25 -11.59
CA GLN A 353 -6.22 -17.39 -10.48
C GLN A 353 -6.30 -18.85 -9.98
N ASN A 354 -6.42 -19.03 -8.66
CA ASN A 354 -6.57 -20.32 -7.97
C ASN A 354 -5.45 -21.33 -8.29
N LYS A 355 -4.27 -20.85 -8.69
CA LYS A 355 -3.09 -21.69 -8.89
C LYS A 355 -2.32 -21.84 -7.58
N SER A 356 -1.66 -22.99 -7.41
CA SER A 356 -0.85 -23.26 -6.21
C SER A 356 0.33 -22.29 -6.10
N SER A 357 0.81 -22.06 -4.89
CA SER A 357 2.00 -21.25 -4.65
C SER A 357 3.20 -21.74 -5.45
N ASP A 358 3.38 -23.06 -5.57
CA ASP A 358 4.44 -23.67 -6.38
C ASP A 358 4.34 -23.33 -7.87
N PHE A 359 3.13 -23.32 -8.43
CA PHE A 359 2.90 -22.89 -9.80
C PHE A 359 3.31 -21.43 -9.98
N GLN A 360 2.83 -20.54 -9.09
CA GLN A 360 3.14 -19.10 -9.20
C GLN A 360 4.63 -18.84 -9.05
N LEU A 361 5.28 -19.49 -8.07
CA LEU A 361 6.71 -19.33 -7.80
C LEU A 361 7.55 -19.73 -9.01
N ALA A 362 7.17 -20.80 -9.69
CA ALA A 362 7.82 -21.26 -10.91
C ALA A 362 7.53 -20.33 -12.09
N GLU A 363 6.25 -20.08 -12.39
CA GLU A 363 5.80 -19.47 -13.66
C GLU A 363 5.81 -17.93 -13.67
N LEU A 364 5.64 -17.27 -12.51
CA LEU A 364 5.56 -15.80 -12.44
C LEU A 364 6.72 -15.17 -11.70
N PHE A 365 7.11 -15.74 -10.56
CA PHE A 365 8.17 -15.16 -9.73
C PHE A 365 9.57 -15.60 -10.17
N GLY A 366 9.67 -16.68 -10.95
CA GLY A 366 10.95 -17.23 -11.40
C GLY A 366 11.85 -17.66 -10.24
N ALA A 367 11.24 -18.12 -9.15
CA ALA A 367 11.90 -18.54 -7.91
C ALA A 367 11.26 -19.84 -7.35
N PRO A 368 11.22 -20.94 -8.14
CA PRO A 368 10.71 -22.21 -7.64
C PRO A 368 11.55 -22.73 -6.47
N GLY A 369 10.90 -23.38 -5.51
CA GLY A 369 11.56 -24.06 -4.39
C GLY A 369 12.23 -25.39 -4.82
N SER A 370 13.18 -25.88 -4.02
CA SER A 370 13.88 -27.16 -4.26
C SER A 370 12.93 -28.36 -4.39
N ASN A 371 11.83 -28.34 -3.64
CA ASN A 371 10.80 -29.38 -3.65
C ASN A 371 9.51 -28.89 -4.31
N ASN A 372 9.61 -28.07 -5.35
CA ASN A 372 8.43 -27.55 -6.05
C ASN A 372 7.64 -28.68 -6.73
N GLU A 373 6.48 -29.04 -6.16
CA GLU A 373 5.68 -30.19 -6.58
C GLU A 373 5.11 -30.00 -7.99
N TYR A 374 4.85 -28.74 -8.38
CA TYR A 374 4.41 -28.42 -9.73
C TYR A 374 5.45 -28.82 -10.78
N LEU A 375 6.72 -28.42 -10.58
CA LEU A 375 7.81 -28.79 -11.48
C LEU A 375 8.08 -30.30 -11.45
N GLY A 376 8.07 -30.92 -10.26
CA GLY A 376 8.22 -32.37 -10.11
C GLY A 376 7.18 -33.14 -10.90
N ARG A 377 5.90 -32.75 -10.80
CA ARG A 377 4.79 -33.35 -11.55
C ARG A 377 4.94 -33.17 -13.06
N LEU A 378 5.35 -31.99 -13.53
CA LEU A 378 5.60 -31.75 -14.95
C LEU A 378 6.72 -32.63 -15.50
N ALA A 379 7.85 -32.68 -14.80
CA ALA A 379 8.99 -33.50 -15.18
C ALA A 379 8.63 -34.99 -15.18
N MET A 380 7.90 -35.48 -14.17
CA MET A 380 7.46 -36.87 -14.09
C MET A 380 6.48 -37.23 -15.21
N ASN A 381 5.51 -36.37 -15.51
CA ASN A 381 4.57 -36.59 -16.60
C ASN A 381 5.27 -36.60 -17.97
N LEU A 382 6.26 -35.74 -18.18
CA LEU A 382 7.09 -35.76 -19.37
C LEU A 382 7.89 -37.07 -19.48
N PHE A 383 8.52 -37.50 -18.38
CA PHE A 383 9.27 -38.75 -18.30
C PHE A 383 8.40 -39.96 -18.64
N LEU A 384 7.21 -40.06 -18.06
CA LEU A 384 6.28 -41.16 -18.32
C LEU A 384 5.82 -41.19 -19.79
N ARG A 385 5.51 -40.03 -20.38
CA ARG A 385 5.09 -39.93 -21.79
C ARG A 385 6.21 -40.37 -22.74
N VAL A 386 7.40 -39.81 -22.56
CA VAL A 386 8.59 -40.14 -23.36
C VAL A 386 9.01 -41.60 -23.17
N SER A 387 8.92 -42.12 -21.94
CA SER A 387 9.26 -43.51 -21.65
C SER A 387 8.34 -44.51 -22.35
N LYS A 388 7.07 -44.13 -22.55
CA LYS A 388 6.09 -44.92 -23.29
C LYS A 388 6.25 -44.78 -24.81
N SER A 389 6.43 -43.57 -25.33
CA SER A 389 6.53 -43.29 -26.77
C SER A 389 7.91 -43.58 -27.36
N LYS A 390 8.94 -43.69 -26.51
CA LYS A 390 10.37 -43.78 -26.87
C LYS A 390 10.87 -42.62 -27.74
N THR A 391 10.09 -41.56 -27.87
CA THR A 391 10.36 -40.43 -28.76
C THR A 391 9.85 -39.14 -28.12
N PHE A 392 10.52 -38.03 -28.41
CA PHE A 392 10.08 -36.70 -27.99
C PHE A 392 9.22 -36.07 -29.07
N SER A 393 7.97 -35.72 -28.74
CA SER A 393 7.19 -34.85 -29.60
C SER A 393 7.72 -33.41 -29.57
N THR A 394 7.30 -32.57 -30.52
CA THR A 394 7.65 -31.14 -30.53
C THR A 394 7.22 -30.42 -29.25
N ASP A 395 6.09 -30.82 -28.64
CA ASP A 395 5.60 -30.23 -27.40
C ASP A 395 6.37 -30.74 -26.18
N ASP A 396 6.85 -31.98 -26.21
CA ASP A 396 7.73 -32.53 -25.18
C ASP A 396 9.09 -31.82 -25.15
N GLN A 397 9.67 -31.52 -26.33
CA GLN A 397 10.90 -30.73 -26.43
C GLN A 397 10.70 -29.31 -25.88
N LYS A 398 9.57 -28.66 -26.20
CA LYS A 398 9.23 -27.34 -25.64
C LYS A 398 9.09 -27.40 -24.11
N MET A 399 8.42 -28.43 -23.59
CA MET A 399 8.25 -28.64 -22.15
C MET A 399 9.60 -28.89 -21.47
N LEU A 400 10.48 -29.71 -22.06
CA LEU A 400 11.82 -29.96 -21.52
C LEU A 400 12.66 -28.69 -21.48
N ARG A 401 12.64 -27.87 -22.53
CA ARG A 401 13.31 -26.56 -22.54
C ARG A 401 12.76 -25.63 -21.46
N LYS A 402 11.43 -25.61 -21.26
CA LYS A 402 10.79 -24.84 -20.19
C LYS A 402 11.26 -25.31 -18.82
N LEU A 403 11.23 -26.62 -18.55
CA LEU A 403 11.70 -27.22 -17.30
C LEU A 403 13.17 -26.88 -17.03
N LYS A 404 14.04 -27.02 -18.03
CA LYS A 404 15.46 -26.62 -17.96
C LYS A 404 15.62 -25.15 -17.57
N ASN A 405 14.80 -24.26 -18.11
CA ASN A 405 14.86 -22.83 -17.79
C ASN A 405 14.38 -22.54 -16.36
N LEU A 406 13.28 -23.14 -15.94
CA LEU A 406 12.71 -22.95 -14.59
C LEU A 406 13.59 -23.58 -13.51
N SER A 407 14.32 -24.65 -13.81
CA SER A 407 15.20 -25.31 -12.84
C SER A 407 16.57 -24.63 -12.64
N LYS A 408 16.90 -23.58 -13.40
CA LYS A 408 18.22 -22.90 -13.31
C LYS A 408 18.54 -22.34 -11.93
N SER A 409 17.52 -21.95 -11.16
CA SER A 409 17.69 -21.42 -9.81
C SER A 409 17.67 -22.50 -8.73
N LEU A 410 17.41 -23.77 -9.09
CA LEU A 410 17.35 -24.86 -8.13
C LEU A 410 18.75 -25.38 -7.81
N PRO A 411 19.01 -25.83 -6.57
CA PRO A 411 20.25 -26.52 -6.23
C PRO A 411 20.42 -27.80 -7.07
N SER A 412 21.65 -28.05 -7.50
CA SER A 412 22.04 -29.31 -8.15
C SER A 412 21.86 -30.50 -7.20
N GLY A 413 21.54 -31.67 -7.75
CA GLY A 413 21.38 -32.91 -6.96
C GLY A 413 20.04 -33.02 -6.22
N THR A 414 19.07 -32.16 -6.54
CA THR A 414 17.68 -32.36 -6.10
C THR A 414 16.97 -33.33 -7.04
N ALA A 415 15.98 -34.06 -6.54
CA ALA A 415 15.20 -35.03 -7.33
C ALA A 415 14.61 -34.43 -8.63
N ILE A 416 14.16 -33.17 -8.58
CA ILE A 416 13.66 -32.45 -9.76
C ILE A 416 14.77 -32.22 -10.78
N THR A 417 15.94 -31.73 -10.33
CA THR A 417 17.07 -31.48 -11.24
C THR A 417 17.64 -32.76 -11.84
N GLU A 418 17.69 -33.85 -11.08
CA GLU A 418 18.14 -35.17 -11.57
C GLU A 418 17.17 -35.75 -12.61
N LEU A 419 15.87 -35.58 -12.39
CA LEU A 419 14.84 -36.03 -13.34
C LEU A 419 14.91 -35.22 -14.65
N ILE A 420 15.08 -33.90 -14.56
CA ILE A 420 15.27 -33.03 -15.74
C ILE A 420 16.57 -33.37 -16.46
N PHE A 421 17.64 -33.68 -15.73
CA PHE A 421 18.91 -34.13 -16.31
C PHE A 421 18.73 -35.45 -17.06
N SER A 422 18.07 -36.44 -16.45
CA SER A 422 17.77 -37.73 -17.08
C SER A 422 16.96 -37.55 -18.37
N LEU A 423 15.91 -36.72 -18.34
CA LEU A 423 15.15 -36.34 -19.53
C LEU A 423 16.00 -35.69 -20.62
N SER A 424 17.01 -34.90 -20.24
CA SER A 424 17.93 -34.25 -21.17
C SER A 424 18.86 -35.24 -21.85
N GLU A 425 19.36 -36.22 -21.12
CA GLU A 425 20.17 -37.30 -21.69
C GLU A 425 19.31 -38.17 -22.63
N MET A 426 18.07 -38.47 -22.25
CA MET A 426 17.14 -39.22 -23.10
C MET A 426 16.81 -38.50 -24.41
N GLU A 427 16.72 -37.16 -24.40
CA GLU A 427 16.54 -36.33 -25.61
C GLU A 427 17.77 -36.41 -26.51
N LYS A 428 18.98 -36.48 -25.92
CA LYS A 428 20.25 -36.45 -26.65
C LYS A 428 20.61 -37.77 -27.31
N TYR A 429 20.26 -38.91 -26.70
CA TYR A 429 20.65 -40.24 -27.17
C TYR A 429 19.52 -41.03 -27.84
N GLU A 430 18.38 -40.40 -28.16
CA GLU A 430 17.22 -41.01 -28.85
C GLU A 430 16.92 -42.47 -28.42
N TRP A 431 16.78 -42.73 -27.12
CA TRP A 431 16.44 -44.07 -26.57
C TRP A 431 17.04 -45.25 -27.37
N GLN A 432 18.37 -45.30 -27.54
CA GLN A 432 19.03 -46.55 -27.93
C GLN A 432 18.97 -47.57 -26.80
#